data_AF-A0A7C4UN49-F1
#
_entry.id   AF-A0A7C4UN49-F1
#
_cell.length_a   1.000
_cell.length_b   1.000
_cell.length_c   1.000
_cell.angle_alpha   90.00
_cell.angle_beta   90.00
_cell.angle_gamma   90.00
#
_symmetry.space_group_name_H-M   'P 1'
#
loop_
_entity.id
_entity.type
_entity.pdbx_description
1 polymer ?
#
loop_
_entity_poly.entity_id
_entity_poly.type
_entity_poly.pdbx_seq_one_letter_code
_entity_poly.pdbx_strand_id
1 'polypeptide(L)'
;MDKKDVNTAFELLYEAIDEFLNTITKEIKEVSGTQDFDKAIRLSEYGKCISSFIEKVKSLQKEWQKIFKERVSIQVGKRSKGKLKKGLRTPEEKYRIPILESLIELGGEAKVKNVLELVQGKMKSILNKYDYEKLPGKKQIRWKNTAQSVKNKMKEEGLLTDDRRKRMWKITEKGRTYYLQNRG
;
A
#
# COMPACT_ATOMS: atom_id res chain seq x y z
N MET A 1 -1.54 10.78 15.39
CA MET A 1 -2.62 9.80 15.54
C MET A 1 -2.93 9.20 14.19
N ASP A 2 -2.31 8.05 13.94
CA ASP A 2 -2.55 7.23 12.76
C ASP A 2 -3.92 6.55 12.86
N LYS A 3 -4.52 6.17 11.72
CA LYS A 3 -5.80 5.41 11.65
C LYS A 3 -5.78 4.15 12.52
N LYS A 4 -4.59 3.58 12.71
CA LYS A 4 -4.37 2.40 13.56
C LYS A 4 -4.60 2.73 15.03
N ASP A 5 -4.13 3.88 15.52
CA ASP A 5 -4.18 4.23 16.94
C ASP A 5 -5.62 4.32 17.47
N VAL A 6 -6.52 4.97 16.72
CA VAL A 6 -7.92 5.16 17.17
C VAL A 6 -8.78 3.93 16.90
N ASN A 7 -8.56 3.19 15.80
CA ASN A 7 -9.25 1.92 15.58
C ASN A 7 -8.85 0.89 16.65
N THR A 8 -7.56 0.84 17.03
CA THR A 8 -7.09 -0.01 18.13
C THR A 8 -7.69 0.42 19.47
N ALA A 9 -7.89 1.72 19.72
CA ALA A 9 -8.61 2.17 20.91
C ALA A 9 -10.09 1.72 20.92
N PHE A 10 -10.77 1.72 19.77
CA PHE A 10 -12.13 1.15 19.66
C PHE A 10 -12.13 -0.38 19.84
N GLU A 11 -11.13 -1.10 19.31
CA GLU A 11 -10.98 -2.56 19.50
C GLU A 11 -10.80 -2.90 20.99
N LEU A 12 -9.91 -2.18 21.69
CA LEU A 12 -9.71 -2.33 23.15
C LEU A 12 -10.98 -2.00 23.95
N LEU A 13 -11.72 -0.96 23.52
CA LEU A 13 -13.01 -0.62 24.15
C LEU A 13 -14.04 -1.73 23.94
N TYR A 14 -14.13 -2.32 22.75
CA TYR A 14 -15.04 -3.43 22.49
C TYR A 14 -14.66 -4.67 23.32
N GLU A 15 -13.36 -4.96 23.44
CA GLU A 15 -12.85 -6.06 24.27
C GLU A 15 -13.24 -5.89 25.74
N ALA A 16 -13.03 -4.69 26.30
CA ALA A 16 -13.42 -4.39 27.68
C ALA A 16 -14.95 -4.48 27.91
N ILE A 17 -15.75 -4.05 26.93
CA ILE A 17 -17.22 -4.17 27.00
C ILE A 17 -17.66 -5.63 26.93
N ASP A 18 -17.01 -6.44 26.09
CA ASP A 18 -17.32 -7.86 25.93
C ASP A 18 -17.00 -8.66 27.22
N GLU A 19 -15.87 -8.39 27.86
CA GLU A 19 -15.54 -8.95 29.18
C GLU A 19 -16.60 -8.63 30.24
N PHE A 20 -17.09 -7.39 30.23
CA PHE A 20 -18.11 -6.93 31.17
C PHE A 20 -19.49 -7.56 30.90
N LEU A 21 -19.88 -7.69 29.63
CA LEU A 21 -21.09 -8.42 29.22
C LEU A 21 -21.03 -9.89 29.62
N ASN A 22 -19.87 -10.53 29.45
CA ASN A 22 -19.65 -11.92 29.84
C ASN A 22 -19.80 -12.11 31.36
N THR A 23 -19.37 -11.12 32.15
CA THR A 23 -19.54 -11.12 33.61
C THR A 23 -21.01 -11.05 34.00
N ILE A 24 -21.77 -10.10 33.45
CA ILE A 24 -23.20 -9.95 33.74
C ILE A 24 -24.00 -11.16 33.27
N THR A 25 -23.64 -11.72 32.11
CA THR A 25 -24.30 -12.93 31.59
C THR A 25 -24.09 -14.13 32.51
N LYS A 26 -22.94 -14.23 33.17
CA LYS A 26 -22.70 -15.27 34.20
C LYS A 26 -23.55 -15.02 35.44
N GLU A 27 -23.59 -13.79 35.95
CA GLU A 27 -24.40 -13.43 37.13
C GLU A 27 -25.90 -13.66 36.91
N ILE A 28 -26.42 -13.36 35.71
CA ILE A 28 -27.82 -13.65 35.36
C ILE A 28 -28.09 -15.15 35.39
N LYS A 29 -27.17 -15.98 34.88
CA LYS A 29 -27.33 -17.45 34.89
C LYS A 29 -27.35 -18.00 36.31
N GLU A 30 -26.50 -17.49 37.19
CA GLU A 30 -26.44 -17.89 38.59
C GLU A 30 -27.71 -17.49 39.35
N VAL A 31 -28.15 -16.23 39.17
CA VAL A 31 -29.33 -15.69 39.85
C VAL A 31 -30.63 -16.29 39.32
N SER A 32 -30.69 -16.69 38.03
CA SER A 32 -31.87 -17.36 37.47
C SER A 32 -32.12 -18.75 38.07
N GLY A 33 -31.11 -19.36 38.71
CA GLY A 33 -31.25 -20.61 39.47
C GLY A 33 -31.81 -20.43 40.88
N THR A 34 -31.80 -19.19 41.39
CA THR A 34 -32.37 -18.80 42.68
C THR A 34 -33.70 -18.07 42.40
N GLN A 35 -34.77 -18.28 43.16
CA GLN A 35 -36.07 -17.60 42.94
C GLN A 35 -36.05 -16.06 43.18
N ASP A 36 -34.88 -15.43 43.12
CA ASP A 36 -34.66 -13.99 43.23
C ASP A 36 -34.82 -13.32 41.85
N PHE A 37 -36.09 -13.22 41.44
CA PHE A 37 -36.48 -12.63 40.16
C PHE A 37 -36.17 -11.13 40.10
N ASP A 38 -36.21 -10.41 41.22
CA ASP A 38 -35.91 -8.99 41.29
C ASP A 38 -34.45 -8.69 40.91
N LYS A 39 -33.51 -9.50 41.40
CA LYS A 39 -32.09 -9.38 41.04
C LYS A 39 -31.84 -9.75 39.58
N ALA A 40 -32.52 -10.78 39.05
CA ALA A 40 -32.44 -11.15 37.63
C ALA A 40 -32.95 -10.02 36.71
N ILE A 41 -34.04 -9.35 37.07
CA ILE A 41 -34.60 -8.22 36.32
C ILE A 41 -33.60 -7.05 36.29
N ARG A 42 -33.01 -6.67 37.43
CA ARG A 42 -32.02 -5.60 37.51
C ARG A 42 -30.80 -5.86 36.64
N LEU A 43 -30.28 -7.09 36.67
CA LEU A 43 -29.15 -7.49 35.82
C LEU A 43 -29.51 -7.48 34.33
N SER A 44 -30.73 -7.87 33.98
CA SER A 44 -31.24 -7.80 32.60
C SER A 44 -31.36 -6.36 32.10
N GLU A 45 -31.88 -5.45 32.92
CA GLU A 45 -31.94 -4.01 32.61
C GLU A 45 -30.55 -3.44 32.40
N TYR A 46 -29.59 -3.85 33.21
CA TYR A 46 -28.20 -3.44 33.07
C TYR A 46 -27.57 -3.93 31.75
N GLY A 47 -27.85 -5.19 31.35
CA GLY A 47 -27.47 -5.72 30.03
C GLY A 47 -28.08 -4.94 28.85
N LYS A 48 -29.34 -4.48 28.98
CA LYS A 48 -29.98 -3.59 27.98
C LYS A 48 -29.26 -2.24 27.90
N CYS A 49 -28.88 -1.66 29.03
CA CYS A 49 -28.11 -0.41 29.07
C CYS A 49 -26.77 -0.56 28.32
N ILE A 50 -26.05 -1.65 28.53
CA ILE A 50 -24.78 -1.91 27.83
C ILE A 50 -24.99 -2.13 26.34
N SER A 51 -26.06 -2.83 25.94
CA SER A 51 -26.42 -2.97 24.53
C SER A 51 -26.68 -1.62 23.87
N SER A 52 -27.37 -0.70 24.56
CA SER A 52 -27.59 0.67 24.08
C SER A 52 -26.28 1.47 23.98
N PHE A 53 -25.35 1.23 24.90
CA PHE A 53 -24.03 1.85 24.89
C PHE A 53 -23.18 1.35 23.72
N ILE A 54 -23.19 0.05 23.43
CA ILE A 54 -22.51 -0.54 22.26
C ILE A 54 -23.00 0.09 20.96
N GLU A 55 -24.31 0.31 20.82
CA GLU A 55 -24.85 0.97 19.62
C GLU A 55 -24.36 2.42 19.48
N LYS A 56 -24.24 3.15 20.59
CA LYS A 56 -23.62 4.50 20.60
C LYS A 56 -22.13 4.45 20.27
N VAL A 57 -21.40 3.46 20.78
CA VAL A 57 -19.97 3.27 20.44
C VAL A 57 -19.81 2.94 18.96
N LYS A 58 -20.68 2.09 18.39
CA LYS A 58 -20.71 1.81 16.95
C LYS A 58 -21.04 3.05 16.12
N SER A 59 -21.97 3.90 16.56
CA SER A 59 -22.27 5.16 15.86
C SER A 59 -21.06 6.10 15.89
N LEU A 60 -20.43 6.27 17.05
CA LEU A 60 -19.20 7.06 17.22
C LEU A 60 -18.05 6.52 16.37
N GLN A 61 -17.90 5.20 16.27
CA GLN A 61 -16.91 4.58 15.40
C GLN A 61 -17.18 4.88 13.92
N LYS A 62 -18.45 4.81 13.47
CA LYS A 62 -18.85 5.16 12.09
C LYS A 62 -18.65 6.65 11.80
N GLU A 63 -19.01 7.51 12.73
CA GLU A 63 -18.79 8.96 12.65
C GLU A 63 -17.30 9.27 12.58
N TRP A 64 -16.49 8.65 13.44
CA TRP A 64 -15.04 8.78 13.40
C TRP A 64 -14.45 8.29 12.07
N GLN A 65 -14.95 7.17 11.52
CA GLN A 65 -14.55 6.71 10.20
C GLN A 65 -14.95 7.68 9.08
N LYS A 66 -16.10 8.35 9.21
CA LYS A 66 -16.56 9.38 8.26
C LYS A 66 -15.70 10.64 8.36
N ILE A 67 -15.45 11.17 9.57
CA ILE A 67 -14.55 12.30 9.81
C ILE A 67 -13.15 11.98 9.32
N PHE A 68 -12.67 10.75 9.50
CA PHE A 68 -11.39 10.33 8.96
C PHE A 68 -11.41 10.27 7.42
N LYS A 69 -12.48 9.74 6.80
CA LYS A 69 -12.63 9.76 5.33
C LYS A 69 -12.72 11.18 4.76
N GLU A 70 -13.42 12.08 5.44
CA GLU A 70 -13.55 13.50 5.09
C GLU A 70 -12.24 14.27 5.32
N ARG A 71 -11.50 13.96 6.40
CA ARG A 71 -10.14 14.46 6.61
C ARG A 71 -9.18 13.94 5.55
N VAL A 72 -9.30 12.67 5.15
CA VAL A 72 -8.52 12.10 4.04
C VAL A 72 -8.90 12.78 2.72
N SER A 73 -10.17 13.05 2.43
CA SER A 73 -10.55 13.76 1.19
C SER A 73 -10.10 15.24 1.20
N ILE A 74 -10.13 15.91 2.35
CA ILE A 74 -9.58 17.27 2.53
C ILE A 74 -8.04 17.27 2.45
N GLN A 75 -7.35 16.23 2.94
CA GLN A 75 -5.90 16.04 2.81
C GLN A 75 -5.47 15.63 1.39
N VAL A 76 -6.30 14.88 0.66
CA VAL A 76 -6.08 14.56 -0.77
C VAL A 76 -6.17 15.83 -1.64
N GLY A 77 -6.92 16.85 -1.20
CA GLY A 77 -6.89 18.20 -1.77
C GLY A 77 -5.67 19.05 -1.38
N LYS A 78 -4.98 18.75 -0.27
CA LYS A 78 -3.83 19.52 0.24
C LYS A 78 -2.73 18.59 0.83
N ARG A 79 -1.79 18.13 -0.02
CA ARG A 79 -0.43 17.59 0.31
C ARG A 79 -0.44 16.22 1.07
N SER A 80 0.41 15.22 0.87
CA SER A 80 1.61 14.95 0.07
C SER A 80 1.99 13.45 0.24
N LYS A 81 2.35 12.77 -0.86
CA LYS A 81 3.31 11.63 -1.01
C LYS A 81 3.63 10.75 0.23
N GLY A 82 2.98 9.58 0.36
CA GLY A 82 3.48 8.44 1.16
C GLY A 82 4.05 7.32 0.28
N LYS A 83 5.24 6.79 0.61
CA LYS A 83 5.92 5.68 -0.11
C LYS A 83 5.05 4.41 -0.10
N LEU A 84 4.93 3.74 -1.26
CA LEU A 84 4.29 2.42 -1.35
C LEU A 84 4.97 1.40 -0.42
N LYS A 85 4.20 0.48 0.17
CA LYS A 85 4.73 -0.68 0.90
C LYS A 85 5.69 -1.47 -0.02
N LYS A 86 6.85 -1.88 0.52
CA LYS A 86 7.84 -2.72 -0.20
C LYS A 86 7.15 -4.00 -0.69
N GLY A 87 7.42 -4.41 -1.94
CA GLY A 87 6.92 -5.66 -2.53
C GLY A 87 5.68 -5.57 -3.42
N LEU A 88 4.94 -4.44 -3.45
CA LEU A 88 3.77 -4.29 -4.32
C LEU A 88 4.09 -3.92 -5.78
N ARG A 89 5.33 -3.54 -6.06
CA ARG A 89 5.79 -3.07 -7.38
C ARG A 89 6.69 -4.10 -8.02
N THR A 90 6.73 -4.14 -9.35
CA THR A 90 7.70 -4.95 -10.07
C THR A 90 9.11 -4.66 -9.53
N PRO A 91 9.85 -5.70 -9.08
CA PRO A 91 11.22 -5.55 -8.57
C PRO A 91 12.14 -4.89 -9.60
N GLU A 92 13.12 -4.13 -9.11
CA GLU A 92 14.06 -3.37 -9.96
C GLU A 92 14.90 -4.30 -10.85
N GLU A 93 15.20 -5.50 -10.36
CA GLU A 93 15.97 -6.55 -11.04
C GLU A 93 15.29 -6.95 -12.36
N LYS A 94 13.95 -6.97 -12.40
CA LYS A 94 13.17 -7.34 -13.60
C LYS A 94 13.24 -6.31 -14.72
N TYR A 95 13.76 -5.10 -14.46
CA TYR A 95 13.91 -4.06 -15.49
C TYR A 95 15.26 -4.15 -16.22
N ARG A 96 16.27 -4.83 -15.66
CA ARG A 96 17.64 -4.83 -16.22
C ARG A 96 17.70 -5.43 -17.62
N ILE A 97 17.16 -6.63 -17.80
CA ILE A 97 17.15 -7.33 -19.10
C ILE A 97 16.33 -6.57 -20.15
N PRO A 98 15.06 -6.16 -19.89
CA PRO A 98 14.29 -5.39 -20.85
C PRO A 98 14.96 -4.08 -21.29
N ILE A 99 15.70 -3.39 -20.41
CA ILE A 99 16.42 -2.15 -20.74
C ILE A 99 17.60 -2.43 -21.67
N LEU A 100 18.43 -3.44 -21.37
CA LEU A 100 19.58 -3.79 -22.20
C LEU A 100 19.15 -4.32 -23.57
N GLU A 101 18.13 -5.19 -23.57
CA GLU A 101 17.54 -5.73 -24.79
C GLU A 101 17.01 -4.62 -25.70
N SER A 102 16.24 -3.67 -25.14
CA SER A 102 15.73 -2.52 -25.91
C SER A 102 16.85 -1.65 -26.48
N LEU A 103 17.97 -1.51 -25.76
CA LEU A 103 19.13 -0.78 -26.29
C LEU A 103 19.80 -1.54 -27.44
N ILE A 104 19.93 -2.86 -27.34
CA ILE A 104 20.51 -3.70 -28.39
C ILE A 104 19.63 -3.64 -29.65
N GLU A 105 18.31 -3.78 -29.51
CA GLU A 105 17.35 -3.68 -30.61
C GLU A 105 17.38 -2.31 -31.30
N LEU A 106 17.64 -1.24 -30.56
CA LEU A 106 17.76 0.12 -31.10
C LEU A 106 19.17 0.45 -31.62
N GLY A 107 20.05 -0.55 -31.82
CA GLY A 107 21.39 -0.35 -32.40
C GLY A 107 22.47 0.03 -31.39
N GLY A 108 22.22 -0.17 -30.09
CA GLY A 108 23.16 0.04 -28.99
C GLY A 108 23.15 1.44 -28.37
N GLU A 109 22.57 2.44 -29.04
CA GLU A 109 22.45 3.81 -28.52
C GLU A 109 21.15 4.46 -29.02
N ALA A 110 20.32 4.97 -28.11
CA ALA A 110 19.02 5.50 -28.49
C ALA A 110 18.48 6.57 -27.54
N LYS A 111 17.52 7.36 -28.05
CA LYS A 111 16.77 8.34 -27.26
C LYS A 111 15.99 7.65 -26.14
N VAL A 112 16.02 8.23 -24.95
CA VAL A 112 15.33 7.71 -23.75
C VAL A 112 13.86 7.41 -24.00
N LYS A 113 13.17 8.25 -24.80
CA LYS A 113 11.75 8.03 -25.13
C LYS A 113 11.54 6.68 -25.82
N ASN A 114 12.36 6.40 -26.84
CA ASN A 114 12.24 5.19 -27.67
C ASN A 114 12.61 3.95 -26.86
N VAL A 115 13.66 4.03 -26.03
CA VAL A 115 14.05 2.93 -25.14
C VAL A 115 12.92 2.60 -24.15
N LEU A 116 12.34 3.61 -23.50
CA LEU A 116 11.25 3.39 -22.55
C LEU A 116 10.00 2.79 -23.22
N GLU A 117 9.70 3.18 -24.46
CA GLU A 117 8.56 2.64 -25.21
C GLU A 117 8.72 1.13 -25.49
N LEU A 118 9.90 0.68 -25.94
CA LEU A 118 10.19 -0.75 -26.09
C LEU A 118 10.19 -1.50 -24.76
N VAL A 119 10.78 -0.92 -23.71
CA VAL A 119 10.76 -1.49 -22.35
C VAL A 119 9.31 -1.69 -21.87
N GLN A 120 8.42 -0.74 -22.13
CA GLN A 120 7.00 -0.88 -21.78
C GLN A 120 6.35 -2.07 -22.47
N GLY A 121 6.61 -2.24 -23.77
CA GLY A 121 6.10 -3.37 -24.55
C GLY A 121 6.56 -4.71 -23.98
N LYS A 122 7.87 -4.85 -23.76
CA LYS A 122 8.49 -6.07 -23.21
C LYS A 122 8.03 -6.39 -21.79
N MET A 123 7.82 -5.37 -20.97
CA MET A 123 7.41 -5.56 -19.58
C MET A 123 5.88 -5.60 -19.37
N LYS A 124 5.07 -5.52 -20.43
CA LYS A 124 3.61 -5.41 -20.32
C LYS A 124 2.98 -6.55 -19.50
N SER A 125 3.51 -7.77 -19.60
CA SER A 125 3.08 -8.96 -18.83
C SER A 125 3.66 -9.03 -17.41
N ILE A 126 4.66 -8.20 -17.09
CA ILE A 126 5.39 -8.19 -15.82
C ILE A 126 4.93 -7.03 -14.92
N LEU A 127 4.57 -5.90 -15.53
CA LEU A 127 4.09 -4.70 -14.83
C LEU A 127 2.69 -4.93 -14.28
N ASN A 128 2.47 -4.52 -13.04
CA ASN A 128 1.16 -4.63 -12.40
C ASN A 128 0.44 -3.27 -12.35
N LYS A 129 -0.80 -3.27 -11.84
CA LYS A 129 -1.64 -2.07 -11.75
C LYS A 129 -0.97 -0.90 -11.00
N TYR A 130 -0.14 -1.18 -10.00
CA TYR A 130 0.57 -0.16 -9.22
C TYR A 130 1.69 0.50 -10.02
N ASP A 131 2.30 -0.20 -10.97
CA ASP A 131 3.40 0.35 -11.76
C ASP A 131 2.94 1.34 -12.84
N TYR A 132 1.67 1.24 -13.24
CA TYR A 132 1.01 2.19 -14.14
C TYR A 132 0.43 3.43 -13.44
N GLU A 133 0.43 3.46 -12.10
CA GLU A 133 0.00 4.65 -11.38
C GLU A 133 0.96 5.84 -11.61
N LYS A 134 0.40 7.05 -11.56
CA LYS A 134 1.19 8.28 -11.57
C LYS A 134 1.90 8.45 -10.23
N LEU A 135 3.13 8.96 -10.27
CA LEU A 135 3.81 9.36 -9.06
C LEU A 135 3.04 10.52 -8.41
N PRO A 136 2.81 10.49 -7.09
CA PRO A 136 2.11 11.59 -6.44
C PRO A 136 2.89 12.89 -6.66
N GLY A 137 2.24 13.94 -7.16
CA GLY A 137 2.85 15.24 -7.44
C GLY A 137 3.84 15.29 -8.61
N LYS A 138 3.89 14.27 -9.49
CA LYS A 138 4.61 14.34 -10.77
C LYS A 138 3.71 13.84 -11.90
N LYS A 139 3.84 14.40 -13.10
CA LYS A 139 3.15 13.87 -14.31
C LYS A 139 3.72 12.51 -14.78
N GLN A 140 4.78 12.01 -14.15
CA GLN A 140 5.50 10.80 -14.56
C GLN A 140 4.88 9.53 -13.95
N ILE A 141 4.81 8.47 -14.76
CA ILE A 141 4.34 7.14 -14.36
C ILE A 141 5.41 6.42 -13.54
N ARG A 142 4.98 5.65 -12.54
CA ARG A 142 5.85 4.93 -11.59
C ARG A 142 6.87 4.00 -12.25
N TRP A 143 6.47 3.16 -13.21
CA TRP A 143 7.41 2.25 -13.89
C TRP A 143 8.50 3.00 -14.67
N LYS A 144 8.18 4.16 -15.28
CA LYS A 144 9.18 5.01 -15.97
C LYS A 144 10.22 5.54 -15.00
N ASN A 145 9.79 5.92 -13.79
CA ASN A 145 10.72 6.36 -12.74
C ASN A 145 11.56 5.19 -12.20
N THR A 146 11.01 3.98 -12.10
CA THR A 146 11.79 2.79 -11.73
C THR A 146 12.81 2.43 -12.79
N ALA A 147 12.43 2.40 -14.07
CA ALA A 147 13.35 2.17 -15.18
C ALA A 147 14.51 3.17 -15.18
N GLN A 148 14.22 4.45 -14.89
CA GLN A 148 15.24 5.49 -14.75
C GLN A 148 16.16 5.26 -13.53
N SER A 149 15.64 4.77 -12.42
CA SER A 149 16.40 4.40 -11.22
C SER A 149 17.33 3.21 -11.50
N VAL A 150 16.80 2.15 -12.12
CA VAL A 150 17.54 0.95 -12.53
C VAL A 150 18.66 1.31 -13.50
N LYS A 151 18.36 2.19 -14.47
CA LYS A 151 19.38 2.73 -15.37
C LYS A 151 20.53 3.38 -14.62
N ASN A 152 20.25 4.22 -13.61
CA ASN A 152 21.31 4.88 -12.86
C ASN A 152 22.21 3.87 -12.13
N LYS A 153 21.64 2.83 -11.52
CA LYS A 153 22.42 1.73 -10.91
C LYS A 153 23.27 0.98 -11.94
N MET A 154 22.68 0.63 -13.08
CA MET A 154 23.39 -0.02 -14.18
C MET A 154 24.52 0.85 -14.76
N LYS A 155 24.38 2.17 -14.71
CA LYS A 155 25.45 3.11 -15.08
C LYS A 155 26.60 3.06 -14.08
N GLU A 156 26.30 3.08 -12.78
CA GLU A 156 27.30 2.95 -11.71
C GLU A 156 28.07 1.62 -11.82
N GLU A 157 27.38 0.56 -12.25
CA GLU A 157 27.97 -0.76 -12.52
C GLU A 157 28.71 -0.86 -13.86
N GLY A 158 28.65 0.18 -14.70
CA GLY A 158 29.32 0.25 -15.99
C GLY A 158 28.65 -0.53 -17.13
N LEU A 159 27.38 -0.94 -16.97
CA LEU A 159 26.61 -1.67 -18.00
C LEU A 159 26.06 -0.77 -19.11
N LEU A 160 25.91 0.52 -18.81
CA LEU A 160 25.42 1.51 -19.76
C LEU A 160 25.97 2.90 -19.45
N THR A 161 25.92 3.79 -20.43
CA THR A 161 26.22 5.22 -20.29
C THR A 161 25.02 6.06 -20.70
N ASP A 162 25.02 7.33 -20.33
CA ASP A 162 23.99 8.28 -20.74
C ASP A 162 24.58 9.64 -21.15
N ASP A 163 24.02 10.20 -22.22
CA ASP A 163 24.21 11.59 -22.59
C ASP A 163 23.01 12.40 -22.08
N ARG A 164 23.24 13.20 -21.02
CA ARG A 164 22.19 14.02 -20.42
C ARG A 164 21.72 15.16 -21.34
N ARG A 165 22.62 15.71 -22.17
CA ARG A 165 22.29 16.81 -23.10
C ARG A 165 21.39 16.30 -24.22
N LYS A 166 21.72 15.14 -24.79
CA LYS A 166 20.96 14.53 -25.89
C LYS A 166 19.80 13.64 -25.42
N ARG A 167 19.71 13.37 -24.11
CA ARG A 167 18.77 12.41 -23.51
C ARG A 167 18.83 11.05 -24.21
N MET A 168 20.03 10.50 -24.28
CA MET A 168 20.30 9.20 -24.88
C MET A 168 20.91 8.24 -23.88
N TRP A 169 20.61 6.96 -24.04
CA TRP A 169 21.25 5.86 -23.33
C TRP A 169 22.03 5.02 -24.33
N LYS A 170 23.17 4.50 -23.89
CA LYS A 170 24.06 3.66 -24.69
C LYS A 170 24.48 2.45 -23.88
N ILE A 171 24.40 1.26 -24.48
CA ILE A 171 24.91 0.03 -23.86
C ILE A 171 26.43 -0.03 -23.99
N THR A 172 27.12 -0.47 -22.94
CA THR A 172 28.56 -0.76 -22.99
C THR A 172 28.81 -2.21 -23.38
N GLU A 173 30.06 -2.56 -23.68
CA GLU A 173 30.42 -3.96 -23.94
C GLU A 173 30.12 -4.85 -22.72
N LYS A 174 30.44 -4.36 -21.52
CA LYS A 174 30.08 -5.03 -20.26
C LYS A 174 28.57 -5.27 -20.15
N GLY A 175 27.75 -4.29 -20.58
CA GLY A 175 26.30 -4.42 -20.66
C GLY A 175 25.84 -5.51 -21.63
N ARG A 176 26.49 -5.63 -22.79
CA ARG A 176 26.20 -6.69 -23.77
C ARG A 176 26.52 -8.07 -23.20
N THR A 177 27.68 -8.23 -22.58
CA THR A 177 28.07 -9.48 -21.91
C THR A 177 27.08 -9.85 -20.80
N TYR A 178 26.70 -8.88 -19.97
CA TYR A 178 25.70 -9.09 -18.92
C TYR A 178 24.36 -9.55 -19.49
N TYR A 179 23.89 -8.92 -20.58
CA TYR A 179 22.66 -9.35 -21.26
C TYR A 179 22.77 -10.79 -21.78
N LEU A 180 23.88 -11.17 -22.43
CA LEU A 180 24.07 -12.52 -22.96
C LEU A 180 24.10 -13.59 -21.86
N GLN A 181 24.67 -13.28 -20.69
CA GLN A 181 24.76 -14.19 -19.55
C GLN A 181 23.43 -14.35 -18.81
N ASN A 182 22.53 -13.38 -18.92
CA ASN A 182 21.30 -13.30 -18.11
C ASN A 182 20.02 -13.27 -18.97
N ARG A 183 20.12 -13.43 -20.30
CA ARG A 183 18.97 -13.66 -21.19
C ARG A 183 18.52 -15.11 -20.99
N GLY A 184 17.50 -15.30 -20.15
CA GLY A 184 16.87 -16.58 -19.87
C GLY A 184 15.37 -16.40 -19.90
#